data_AF-A0A0G1J6J3-F1
#
_entry.id   AF-A0A0G1J6J3-F1
#
_cell.length_a   1.000
_cell.length_b   1.000
_cell.length_c   1.000
_cell.angle_alpha   90.00
_cell.angle_beta   90.00
_cell.angle_gamma   90.00
#
_symmetry.space_group_name_H-M   'P 1'
#
loop_
_entity.id
_entity.type
_entity.pdbx_description
1 polymer ?
#
loop_
_entity_poly.entity_id
_entity_poly.type
_entity_poly.pdbx_seq_one_letter_code
_entity_poly.pdbx_strand_id
1 'polypeptide(L)'
;MNITRLLCFSTVFFSTLFLVASFSPISAVVTPVRTREEVKTSIEEKRVETQQNRVQLAEKRANGLENHCTDVQNRLTSVHTKLTELLEIRKSAGVETGVAQQHLDSAKSSLASAQTACQDAVTRFNDVPQDKYSLQYEAVVRAREQAEVARKAFFSARKSLTDALVTLRTENKNKMLNDEKTEDDQ
;
A
#
# COMPACT_ATOMS: atom_id res chain seq x y z
N MET A 1 51.70 -17.86 8.86
CA MET A 1 52.56 -18.63 9.78
C MET A 1 51.76 -18.88 11.06
N ASN A 2 51.92 -20.07 11.66
CA ASN A 2 51.30 -20.60 12.89
C ASN A 2 49.91 -21.26 12.68
N ILE A 3 49.82 -22.59 12.55
CA ILE A 3 50.12 -23.71 13.48
C ILE A 3 48.94 -23.98 14.42
N THR A 4 48.19 -25.02 14.06
CA THR A 4 47.91 -26.22 14.87
C THR A 4 47.62 -26.01 16.36
N ARG A 5 46.40 -26.35 16.79
CA ARG A 5 46.18 -26.91 18.12
C ARG A 5 45.34 -28.18 18.05
N LEU A 6 46.10 -29.26 18.10
CA LEU A 6 45.76 -30.61 18.53
C LEU A 6 45.37 -30.56 20.02
N LEU A 7 44.23 -31.12 20.41
CA LEU A 7 44.03 -31.65 21.77
C LEU A 7 43.19 -32.92 21.69
N CYS A 8 43.88 -34.04 21.89
CA CYS A 8 43.32 -35.33 22.25
C CYS A 8 42.73 -35.24 23.67
N PHE A 9 41.58 -35.87 23.91
CA PHE A 9 41.30 -36.51 25.19
C PHE A 9 40.58 -37.84 24.98
N SER A 10 41.27 -38.88 25.43
CA SER A 10 40.80 -40.25 25.67
C SER A 10 39.73 -40.27 26.75
N THR A 11 38.71 -41.13 26.64
CA THR A 11 38.50 -42.26 27.57
C THR A 11 37.40 -43.21 27.08
N VAL A 12 37.67 -44.49 27.34
CA VAL A 12 36.92 -45.73 27.07
C VAL A 12 35.74 -45.89 28.06
N PHE A 13 34.62 -46.52 27.65
CA PHE A 13 34.00 -47.70 28.31
C PHE A 13 32.60 -48.06 27.74
N PHE A 14 32.48 -49.33 27.33
CA PHE A 14 31.32 -50.24 27.37
C PHE A 14 29.93 -49.78 26.87
N SER A 15 29.39 -50.47 25.87
CA SER A 15 28.35 -51.48 26.11
C SER A 15 27.92 -52.13 24.78
N THR A 16 28.03 -53.46 24.71
CA THR A 16 27.40 -54.29 23.68
C THR A 16 25.90 -54.33 23.92
N LEU A 17 25.11 -53.77 23.00
CA LEU A 17 23.68 -54.08 22.92
C LEU A 17 23.32 -54.38 21.46
N PHE A 18 22.97 -55.64 21.25
CA PHE A 18 22.28 -56.19 20.09
C PHE A 18 21.15 -55.25 19.64
N LEU A 19 21.19 -54.79 18.38
CA LEU A 19 19.98 -54.36 17.69
C LEU A 19 19.85 -55.18 16.40
N VAL A 20 18.74 -55.91 16.38
CA VAL A 20 18.32 -56.87 15.37
C VAL A 20 18.25 -56.22 14.00
N ALA A 21 18.88 -56.87 13.02
CA ALA A 21 18.75 -56.55 11.61
C ALA A 21 17.31 -56.85 11.14
N SER A 22 16.45 -55.83 11.13
CA SER A 22 15.25 -55.82 10.30
C SER A 22 15.60 -55.16 8.96
N PHE A 23 16.08 -55.99 8.02
CA PHE A 23 16.06 -55.65 6.61
C PHE A 23 14.59 -55.57 6.16
N SER A 24 14.00 -54.38 6.25
CA SER A 24 12.83 -54.07 5.43
C SER A 24 13.27 -54.05 3.97
N PRO A 25 12.59 -54.76 3.05
CA PRO A 25 12.86 -54.56 1.64
C PRO A 25 12.52 -53.09 1.34
N ILE A 26 13.55 -52.33 0.96
CA ILE A 26 13.36 -51.07 0.27
C ILE A 26 12.69 -51.47 -1.05
N SER A 27 11.36 -51.44 -1.08
CA SER A 27 10.63 -51.38 -2.34
C SER A 27 11.16 -50.14 -3.04
N ALA A 28 12.07 -50.36 -3.98
CA ALA A 28 12.52 -49.34 -4.91
C ALA A 28 11.25 -48.85 -5.61
N VAL A 29 10.73 -47.71 -5.14
CA VAL A 29 9.81 -46.91 -5.92
C VAL A 29 10.61 -46.52 -7.15
N VAL A 30 10.42 -47.29 -8.23
CA VAL A 30 10.85 -46.92 -9.57
C VAL A 30 10.10 -45.63 -9.86
N THR A 31 10.76 -44.51 -9.62
CA THR A 31 10.28 -43.24 -10.14
C THR A 31 10.33 -43.39 -11.66
N PRO A 32 9.20 -43.24 -12.38
CA PRO A 32 9.22 -43.34 -13.82
C PRO A 32 10.22 -42.33 -14.35
N VAL A 33 11.21 -42.80 -15.12
CA VAL A 33 12.18 -41.95 -15.81
C VAL A 33 11.37 -41.13 -16.80
N ARG A 34 11.07 -39.87 -16.45
CA ARG A 34 10.37 -38.95 -17.33
C ARG A 34 11.14 -38.82 -18.63
N THR A 35 10.45 -38.97 -19.75
CA THR A 35 11.06 -38.79 -21.06
C THR A 35 11.52 -37.33 -21.22
N ARG A 36 12.55 -37.09 -22.05
CA ARG A 36 13.04 -35.73 -22.34
C ARG A 36 11.93 -34.81 -22.86
N GLU A 37 10.93 -35.37 -23.52
CA GLU A 37 9.75 -34.65 -24.00
C GLU A 37 8.81 -34.27 -22.85
N GLU A 38 8.50 -35.19 -21.93
CA GLU A 38 7.72 -34.90 -20.71
C GLU A 38 8.37 -33.82 -19.82
N VAL A 39 9.71 -33.80 -19.75
CA VAL A 39 10.43 -32.75 -19.02
C VAL A 39 10.29 -31.40 -19.72
N LYS A 40 10.37 -31.36 -21.06
CA LYS A 40 10.18 -30.11 -21.83
C LYS A 40 8.74 -29.59 -21.72
N THR A 41 7.74 -30.45 -21.85
CA THR A 41 6.33 -30.05 -21.72
C THR A 41 6.03 -29.56 -20.31
N SER A 42 6.49 -30.26 -19.27
CA SER A 42 6.31 -29.83 -17.88
C SER A 42 6.98 -28.47 -17.57
N ILE A 43 8.15 -28.20 -18.16
CA ILE A 43 8.80 -26.89 -18.04
C ILE A 43 7.99 -25.80 -18.74
N GLU A 44 7.43 -26.09 -19.91
CA GLU A 44 6.63 -25.13 -20.67
C GLU A 44 5.29 -24.84 -19.97
N GLU A 45 4.62 -25.87 -19.46
CA GLU A 45 3.42 -25.74 -18.63
C GLU A 45 3.68 -24.86 -17.39
N LYS A 46 4.79 -25.09 -16.68
CA LYS A 46 5.17 -24.27 -15.53
C LYS A 46 5.45 -22.81 -15.91
N ARG A 47 6.00 -22.56 -17.10
CA ARG A 47 6.23 -21.20 -17.60
C ARG A 47 4.91 -20.49 -17.90
N VAL A 48 3.97 -21.18 -18.55
CA VAL A 48 2.63 -20.65 -18.85
C VAL A 48 1.86 -20.39 -17.55
N GLU A 49 1.88 -21.31 -16.58
CA GLU A 49 1.23 -21.13 -15.28
C GLU A 49 1.82 -19.94 -14.51
N THR A 50 3.15 -19.85 -14.47
CA THR A 50 3.85 -18.72 -13.84
C THR A 50 3.48 -17.39 -14.51
N GLN A 51 3.34 -17.39 -15.83
CA GLN A 51 2.93 -16.22 -16.60
C GLN A 51 1.49 -15.81 -16.26
N GLN A 52 0.55 -16.74 -16.24
CA GLN A 52 -0.85 -16.48 -15.88
C GLN A 52 -0.99 -15.92 -14.46
N ASN A 53 -0.28 -16.51 -13.49
CA ASN A 53 -0.27 -16.03 -12.10
C ASN A 53 0.25 -14.58 -11.97
N ARG A 54 1.18 -14.18 -12.85
CA ARG A 54 1.74 -12.82 -12.87
C ARG A 54 0.77 -11.80 -13.45
N VAL A 55 0.10 -12.13 -14.55
CA VAL A 55 -0.95 -11.28 -15.14
C VAL A 55 -2.05 -11.01 -14.11
N GLN A 56 -2.55 -12.07 -13.47
CA GLN A 56 -3.54 -11.94 -12.41
C GLN A 56 -3.05 -11.09 -11.23
N LEU A 57 -1.76 -11.15 -10.89
CA LEU A 57 -1.19 -10.34 -9.81
C LEU A 57 -1.08 -8.86 -10.20
N ALA A 58 -0.74 -8.55 -11.45
CA ALA A 58 -0.70 -7.18 -11.95
C ALA A 58 -2.10 -6.57 -11.97
N GLU A 59 -3.09 -7.29 -12.51
CA GLU A 59 -4.51 -6.89 -12.50
C GLU A 59 -5.02 -6.66 -11.07
N LYS A 60 -4.73 -7.58 -10.14
CA LYS A 60 -5.10 -7.42 -8.73
C LYS A 60 -4.49 -6.17 -8.09
N ARG A 61 -3.26 -5.79 -8.47
CA ARG A 61 -2.59 -4.58 -7.96
C ARG A 61 -3.23 -3.31 -8.53
N ALA A 62 -3.48 -3.28 -9.83
CA ALA A 62 -4.14 -2.14 -10.49
C ALA A 62 -5.55 -1.94 -9.93
N ASN A 63 -6.37 -2.99 -9.91
CA ASN A 63 -7.73 -2.95 -9.39
C ASN A 63 -7.75 -2.60 -7.88
N GLY A 64 -6.80 -3.14 -7.12
CA GLY A 64 -6.66 -2.81 -5.69
C GLY A 64 -6.33 -1.35 -5.46
N LEU A 65 -5.43 -0.78 -6.27
CA LEU A 65 -5.09 0.64 -6.21
C LEU A 65 -6.27 1.53 -6.63
N GLU A 66 -6.93 1.20 -7.74
CA GLU A 66 -8.08 1.95 -8.24
C GLU A 66 -9.22 2.01 -7.21
N ASN A 67 -9.57 0.86 -6.63
CA ASN A 67 -10.59 0.78 -5.57
C ASN A 67 -10.19 1.61 -4.35
N HIS A 68 -8.92 1.53 -3.92
CA HIS A 68 -8.43 2.31 -2.79
C HIS A 68 -8.49 3.82 -3.05
N CYS A 69 -8.01 4.25 -4.22
CA CYS A 69 -8.07 5.64 -4.65
C CYS A 69 -9.50 6.16 -4.71
N THR A 70 -10.42 5.37 -5.25
CA THR A 70 -11.85 5.71 -5.34
C THR A 70 -12.49 5.87 -3.97
N ASP A 71 -12.24 4.94 -3.03
CA ASP A 71 -12.76 5.04 -1.66
C ASP A 71 -12.25 6.33 -0.96
N VAL A 72 -10.95 6.57 -0.99
CA VAL A 72 -10.35 7.74 -0.34
C VAL A 72 -10.85 9.04 -0.97
N GLN A 73 -10.90 9.12 -2.30
CA GLN A 73 -11.42 10.28 -3.03
C GLN A 73 -12.86 10.59 -2.63
N ASN A 74 -13.74 9.59 -2.64
CA ASN A 74 -15.15 9.76 -2.30
C ASN A 74 -15.33 10.25 -0.86
N ARG A 75 -14.59 9.65 0.08
CA ARG A 75 -14.65 10.02 1.50
C ARG A 75 -14.19 11.44 1.74
N LEU A 76 -13.05 11.85 1.18
CA LEU A 76 -12.53 13.20 1.37
C LEU A 76 -13.35 14.24 0.62
N THR A 77 -13.90 13.92 -0.55
CA THR A 77 -14.83 14.80 -1.27
C THR A 77 -16.10 15.03 -0.45
N SER A 78 -16.66 13.98 0.16
CA SER A 78 -17.83 14.12 1.05
C SER A 78 -17.54 15.04 2.24
N VAL A 79 -16.35 14.92 2.85
CA VAL A 79 -15.92 15.83 3.93
C VAL A 79 -15.78 17.27 3.42
N HIS A 80 -15.18 17.46 2.24
CA HIS A 80 -15.04 18.77 1.60
C HIS A 80 -16.41 19.45 1.39
N THR A 81 -17.39 18.73 0.85
CA THR A 81 -18.76 19.23 0.67
C THR A 81 -19.37 19.68 1.99
N LYS A 82 -19.33 18.83 3.02
CA LYS A 82 -19.89 19.16 4.35
C LYS A 82 -19.22 20.37 5.00
N LEU A 83 -17.91 20.52 4.85
CA LEU A 83 -17.21 21.69 5.38
C LEU A 83 -17.49 22.95 4.58
N THR A 84 -17.73 22.83 3.27
CA THR A 84 -18.16 23.95 2.42
C THR A 84 -19.55 24.44 2.83
N GLU A 85 -20.50 23.52 3.06
CA GLU A 85 -21.83 23.85 3.59
C GLU A 85 -21.73 24.53 4.96
N LEU A 86 -20.90 23.98 5.86
CA LEU A 86 -20.67 24.58 7.17
C LEU A 86 -20.07 25.99 7.05
N LEU A 87 -19.14 26.21 6.11
CA LEU A 87 -18.55 27.52 5.88
C LEU A 87 -19.61 28.54 5.48
N GLU A 88 -20.50 28.21 4.55
CA GLU A 88 -21.58 29.12 4.12
C GLU A 88 -22.55 29.43 5.26
N ILE A 89 -22.87 28.45 6.11
CA ILE A 89 -23.66 28.68 7.33
C ILE A 89 -22.94 29.69 8.24
N ARG A 90 -21.64 29.48 8.51
CA ARG A 90 -20.84 30.34 9.39
C ARG A 90 -20.69 31.75 8.82
N LYS A 91 -20.50 31.86 7.51
CA LYS A 91 -20.43 33.12 6.78
C LYS A 91 -21.74 33.91 6.89
N SER A 92 -22.88 33.24 6.71
CA SER A 92 -24.20 33.88 6.88
C SER A 92 -24.45 34.34 8.32
N ALA A 93 -23.85 33.65 9.31
CA ALA A 93 -23.86 34.04 10.71
C ALA A 93 -22.82 35.14 11.06
N GLY A 94 -22.10 35.71 10.10
CA GLY A 94 -21.11 36.77 10.32
C GLY A 94 -19.78 36.29 10.91
N VAL A 95 -19.47 35.00 10.87
CA VAL A 95 -18.17 34.46 11.28
C VAL A 95 -17.13 34.72 10.19
N GLU A 96 -15.91 35.08 10.60
CA GLU A 96 -14.79 35.22 9.67
C GLU A 96 -14.42 33.87 9.04
N THR A 97 -14.43 33.79 7.71
CA THR A 97 -14.28 32.51 6.98
C THR A 97 -13.12 32.50 5.99
N GLY A 98 -12.38 33.60 5.83
CA GLY A 98 -11.33 33.72 4.81
C GLY A 98 -10.26 32.63 4.88
N VAL A 99 -9.71 32.36 6.06
CA VAL A 99 -8.67 31.33 6.26
C VAL A 99 -9.24 29.92 6.06
N ALA A 100 -10.46 29.65 6.53
CA ALA A 100 -11.11 28.36 6.33
C ALA A 100 -11.37 28.09 4.84
N GLN A 101 -11.77 29.12 4.07
CA GLN A 101 -11.96 29.01 2.63
C GLN A 101 -10.64 28.66 1.92
N GLN A 102 -9.53 29.31 2.27
CA GLN A 102 -8.21 29.00 1.71
C GLN A 102 -7.80 27.54 1.95
N HIS A 103 -8.11 26.99 3.12
CA HIS A 103 -7.87 25.59 3.42
C HIS A 103 -8.76 24.66 2.58
N LEU A 104 -10.04 25.00 2.38
CA LEU A 104 -10.93 24.23 1.50
C LEU A 104 -10.49 24.25 0.03
N ASP A 105 -9.97 25.38 -0.44
CA ASP A 105 -9.42 25.50 -1.80
C ASP A 105 -8.14 24.67 -1.96
N SER A 106 -7.27 24.70 -0.95
CA SER A 106 -6.06 23.88 -0.88
C SER A 106 -6.39 22.37 -0.86
N ALA A 107 -7.42 21.99 -0.10
CA ALA A 107 -7.92 20.62 -0.06
C ALA A 107 -8.45 20.18 -1.43
N LYS A 108 -9.26 21.02 -2.09
CA LYS A 108 -9.82 20.75 -3.42
C LYS A 108 -8.72 20.54 -4.47
N SER A 109 -7.71 21.42 -4.47
CA SER A 109 -6.55 21.29 -5.36
C SER A 109 -5.75 20.01 -5.10
N SER A 110 -5.55 19.66 -3.82
CA SER A 110 -4.85 18.43 -3.43
C SER A 110 -5.63 17.16 -3.82
N LEU A 111 -6.97 17.18 -3.73
CA LEU A 111 -7.82 16.08 -4.19
C LEU A 111 -7.74 15.88 -5.71
N ALA A 112 -7.79 16.97 -6.49
CA ALA A 112 -7.63 16.89 -7.94
C ALA A 112 -6.25 16.31 -8.33
N SER A 113 -5.20 16.74 -7.62
CA SER A 113 -3.84 16.23 -7.81
C SER A 113 -3.74 14.74 -7.44
N ALA A 114 -4.37 14.33 -6.34
CA ALA A 114 -4.39 12.93 -5.90
C ALA A 114 -5.11 12.03 -6.91
N GLN A 115 -6.26 12.47 -7.43
CA GLN A 115 -7.01 11.74 -8.44
C GLN A 115 -6.19 11.54 -9.73
N THR A 116 -5.55 12.60 -10.20
CA THR A 116 -4.68 12.53 -11.39
C THR A 116 -3.53 11.54 -11.17
N ALA A 117 -2.83 11.66 -10.04
CA ALA A 117 -1.73 10.75 -9.72
C ALA A 117 -2.19 9.29 -9.55
N CYS A 118 -3.38 9.06 -9.00
CA CYS A 118 -3.97 7.72 -8.91
C CYS A 118 -4.25 7.14 -10.30
N GLN A 119 -4.85 7.90 -11.20
CA GLN A 119 -5.12 7.47 -12.58
C GLN A 119 -3.82 7.13 -13.30
N ASP A 120 -2.80 7.98 -13.18
CA ASP A 120 -1.47 7.72 -13.75
C ASP A 120 -0.83 6.44 -13.18
N ALA A 121 -0.97 6.21 -11.87
CA ALA A 121 -0.42 5.03 -11.21
C ALA A 121 -1.13 3.75 -11.67
N VAL A 122 -2.46 3.77 -11.79
CA VAL A 122 -3.26 2.66 -12.31
C VAL A 122 -2.85 2.34 -13.75
N THR A 123 -2.76 3.35 -14.62
CA THR A 123 -2.28 3.19 -16.00
C THR A 123 -0.89 2.55 -16.02
N ARG A 124 0.05 3.03 -15.20
CA ARG A 124 1.40 2.45 -15.11
C ARG A 124 1.42 1.01 -14.61
N PHE A 125 0.50 0.62 -13.72
CA PHE A 125 0.35 -0.78 -13.30
C PHE A 125 -0.20 -1.66 -14.42
N ASN A 126 -1.15 -1.15 -15.20
CA ASN A 126 -1.72 -1.84 -16.35
C ASN A 126 -0.70 -1.99 -17.50
N ASP A 127 0.19 -1.01 -17.67
CA ASP A 127 1.22 -1.01 -18.71
C ASP A 127 2.46 -1.86 -18.37
N VAL A 128 2.51 -2.50 -17.19
CA VAL A 128 3.64 -3.36 -16.82
C VAL A 128 3.76 -4.51 -17.83
N PRO A 129 4.90 -4.65 -18.55
CA PRO A 129 5.06 -5.68 -19.56
C PRO A 129 4.95 -7.08 -18.96
N GLN A 130 3.99 -7.89 -19.41
CA GLN A 130 3.76 -9.21 -18.80
C GLN A 130 4.82 -10.23 -19.26
N ASP A 131 5.32 -10.10 -20.47
CA ASP A 131 6.21 -11.06 -21.15
C ASP A 131 7.72 -10.77 -20.96
N LYS A 132 8.08 -9.55 -20.55
CA LYS A 132 9.48 -9.09 -20.46
C LYS A 132 9.92 -8.86 -19.01
N TYR A 133 10.41 -9.93 -18.38
CA TYR A 133 10.81 -9.93 -16.97
C TYR A 133 11.84 -8.84 -16.61
N SER A 134 12.84 -8.62 -17.46
CA SER A 134 13.87 -7.60 -17.23
C SER A 134 13.30 -6.18 -17.12
N LEU A 135 12.14 -5.92 -17.73
CA LEU A 135 11.50 -4.60 -17.75
C LEU A 135 10.41 -4.44 -16.67
N GLN A 136 9.94 -5.55 -16.08
CA GLN A 136 8.87 -5.54 -15.08
C GLN A 136 9.25 -4.82 -13.80
N TYR A 137 10.46 -5.07 -13.29
CA TYR A 137 10.89 -4.50 -12.01
C TYR A 137 10.84 -2.97 -12.06
N GLU A 138 11.47 -2.38 -13.08
CA GLU A 138 11.52 -0.92 -13.26
C GLU A 138 10.13 -0.33 -13.52
N ALA A 139 9.29 -0.99 -14.32
CA ALA A 139 7.92 -0.55 -14.57
C ALA A 139 7.08 -0.53 -13.27
N VAL A 140 7.19 -1.57 -12.44
CA VAL A 140 6.50 -1.65 -11.15
C VAL A 140 7.02 -0.60 -10.16
N VAL A 141 8.32 -0.34 -10.13
CA VAL A 141 8.89 0.72 -9.29
C VAL A 141 8.31 2.08 -9.68
N ARG A 142 8.31 2.41 -10.97
CA ARG A 142 7.72 3.66 -11.48
C ARG A 142 6.22 3.78 -11.21
N ALA A 143 5.48 2.68 -11.25
CA ALA A 143 4.06 2.67 -10.90
C ALA A 143 3.84 2.95 -9.39
N ARG A 144 4.69 2.36 -8.53
CA ARG A 144 4.67 2.59 -7.07
C ARG A 144 5.04 4.02 -6.70
N GLU A 145 6.04 4.59 -7.35
CA GLU A 145 6.42 5.99 -7.15
C GLU A 145 5.23 6.92 -7.42
N GLN A 146 4.50 6.68 -8.51
CA GLN A 146 3.30 7.45 -8.84
C GLN A 146 2.17 7.24 -7.82
N ALA A 147 1.96 6.00 -7.36
CA ALA A 147 0.99 5.73 -6.30
C ALA A 147 1.34 6.47 -5.00
N GLU A 148 2.63 6.65 -4.72
CA GLU A 148 3.08 7.39 -3.53
C GLU A 148 2.92 8.90 -3.68
N VAL A 149 3.02 9.43 -4.90
CA VAL A 149 2.61 10.82 -5.19
C VAL A 149 1.13 11.01 -4.87
N ALA A 150 0.27 10.09 -5.31
CA ALA A 150 -1.16 10.15 -5.02
C ALA A 150 -1.46 10.08 -3.51
N ARG A 151 -0.79 9.18 -2.80
CA ARG A 151 -0.91 9.05 -1.34
C ARG A 151 -0.53 10.35 -0.62
N LYS A 152 0.58 10.99 -1.00
CA LYS A 152 1.01 12.27 -0.43
C LYS A 152 -0.02 13.37 -0.70
N ALA A 153 -0.58 13.43 -1.89
CA ALA A 153 -1.63 14.39 -2.23
C ALA A 153 -2.92 14.18 -1.42
N PHE A 154 -3.35 12.92 -1.20
CA PHE A 154 -4.47 12.62 -0.29
C PHE A 154 -4.18 13.03 1.15
N PHE A 155 -2.95 12.83 1.62
CA PHE A 155 -2.56 13.27 2.96
C PHE A 155 -2.63 14.79 3.08
N SER A 156 -2.13 15.53 2.10
CA SER A 156 -2.24 16.99 2.04
C SER A 156 -3.69 17.45 2.04
N ALA A 157 -4.56 16.83 1.22
CA ALA A 157 -5.98 17.11 1.22
C ALA A 157 -6.62 16.91 2.60
N ARG A 158 -6.36 15.76 3.25
CA ARG A 158 -6.88 15.47 4.59
C ARG A 158 -6.42 16.49 5.62
N LYS A 159 -5.15 16.91 5.55
CA LYS A 159 -4.59 17.92 6.44
C LYS A 159 -5.33 19.24 6.27
N SER A 160 -5.45 19.74 5.05
CA SER A 160 -6.17 20.99 4.76
C SER A 160 -7.65 20.94 5.19
N LEU A 161 -8.34 19.82 5.01
CA LEU A 161 -9.72 19.66 5.53
C LEU A 161 -9.79 19.72 7.06
N THR A 162 -8.79 19.15 7.74
CA THR A 162 -8.69 19.20 9.20
C THR A 162 -8.43 20.63 9.67
N ASP A 163 -7.50 21.33 9.01
CA ASP A 163 -7.17 22.72 9.31
C ASP A 163 -8.39 23.63 9.09
N ALA A 164 -9.15 23.45 7.98
CA ALA A 164 -10.40 24.16 7.73
C ALA A 164 -11.42 23.97 8.87
N LEU A 165 -11.62 22.73 9.33
CA LEU A 165 -12.53 22.42 10.43
C LEU A 165 -12.09 23.09 11.75
N VAL A 166 -10.79 23.06 12.05
CA VAL A 166 -10.24 23.69 13.26
C VAL A 166 -10.46 25.20 13.19
N THR A 167 -10.13 25.84 12.07
CA THR A 167 -10.34 27.28 11.87
C THR A 167 -11.82 27.66 12.05
N LEU A 168 -12.75 26.94 11.40
CA LEU A 168 -14.19 27.22 11.55
C LEU A 168 -14.68 27.10 13.00
N ARG A 169 -14.12 26.16 13.78
CA ARG A 169 -14.45 26.03 15.21
C ARG A 169 -13.90 27.18 16.03
N THR A 170 -12.65 27.56 15.78
CA THR A 170 -11.98 28.66 16.49
C THR A 170 -12.68 29.98 16.21
N GLU A 171 -12.93 30.33 14.95
CA GLU A 171 -13.56 31.60 14.60
C GLU A 171 -15.00 31.69 15.11
N ASN A 172 -15.74 30.57 15.09
CA ASN A 172 -17.06 30.55 15.68
C ASN A 172 -17.02 30.81 17.20
N LYS A 173 -16.04 30.23 17.91
CA LYS A 173 -15.87 30.48 19.34
C LYS A 173 -15.53 31.94 19.60
N ASN A 174 -14.62 32.53 18.82
CA ASN A 174 -14.24 33.93 18.93
C ASN A 174 -15.44 34.86 18.74
N LYS A 175 -16.28 34.57 17.74
CA LYS A 175 -17.52 35.32 17.53
C LYS A 175 -18.44 35.30 18.75
N MET A 176 -18.71 34.12 19.31
CA MET A 176 -19.57 34.00 20.49
C MET A 176 -19.07 34.80 21.69
N LEU A 177 -17.76 34.79 21.94
CA LEU A 177 -17.14 35.55 23.04
C LEU A 177 -17.23 37.07 22.80
N ASN A 178 -17.11 37.51 21.55
CA ASN A 178 -17.24 38.92 21.22
C ASN A 178 -18.68 39.41 21.33
N ASP A 179 -19.65 38.59 20.89
CA ASP A 179 -21.08 38.87 20.99
C ASP A 179 -21.51 38.98 22.47
N GLU A 180 -21.03 38.08 23.35
CA GLU A 180 -21.30 38.11 24.81
C GLU A 180 -20.73 39.38 25.48
N LYS A 181 -19.49 39.75 25.16
CA LYS A 181 -18.87 40.96 25.72
C LYS A 181 -19.61 42.24 25.34
N THR A 182 -20.16 42.30 24.13
CA THR A 182 -20.94 43.47 23.70
C THR A 182 -22.30 43.61 24.37
N GLU A 183 -22.85 42.53 24.93
CA GLU A 183 -24.11 42.58 25.69
C GLU A 183 -23.90 43.06 27.13
N ASP A 184 -22.77 42.73 27.77
CA ASP A 184 -22.43 43.18 29.13
C ASP A 184 -22.06 44.68 29.22
N ASP A 185 -21.64 45.27 28.10
CA ASP A 185 -21.22 46.68 28.00
C ASP A 185 -22.39 47.64 27.65
N GLN A 186 -23.62 47.14 27.48
CA GLN A 186 -24.85 47.92 27.17
C GLN A 186 -25.79 48.08 28.37
#